data_AF-A0A971E5W1-F1
#
_entry.id   AF-A0A971E5W1-F1
#
_cell.length_a   1.000
_cell.length_b   1.000
_cell.length_c   1.000
_cell.angle_alpha   90.00
_cell.angle_beta   90.00
_cell.angle_gamma   90.00
#
_symmetry.space_group_name_H-M   'P 1'
#
loop_
_entity.id
_entity.type
_entity.pdbx_description
1 polymer ?
#
loop_
_entity_poly.entity_id
_entity_poly.type
_entity_poly.pdbx_seq_one_letter_code
_entity_poly.pdbx_strand_id
1 'polypeptide(L)'
;MGAVPSKQSAIAAALAVLLVAVSAAASGSNDLDSRLNGFEMRSQNEYLELYYSEDTAEIAVRVRDNGAVWFSNPHDRNSAEKIAKGAAKDKLGAQFSLSYFTPRDELKDLDSYNDSVKHRQYEAINIDNGLRVEYTLGKEWNDDAYLPVIMTQATFDELIVSKMAKRDADLFRNSYDRVLMVEVSDDYPAIEVYNLNPNVLGNYTLISPGTTLTERNRKKLVEGFIDQIVSHRKDLGSRANMTPDHIPELVRQEPVYVLKTGLRAWDIDDMRALLKESGASPEEIQRDYDIFGLDKSERNPVVFRAALEYTLDGDCLVVRVRAADLEYPKDVPGEFGGPVTYPLHAIRLLEYFGAAGAQAEGYIFVPDGSGALIYLNSGKVQMPAYGAWVYGLDRALDPPANRDTLTEQVYLPVFGMKQGANAMVAIIESGRAAARISADIAGRSDSYNKVFAAFTVIPKGITSLESWTQWRLGVSGVRQSINIYQSRPFMEDIVVRYKFLQNEDASYSGMARAYQDYLVSRGVLSRLSGGDDLTFLLELVGSIAVKQPVLGAPREVVRPLTTFDQAREIVDRFAAVGVDEVALRFSG
;
A
#
# COMPACT_ATOMS: atom_id res chain seq x y z
N MET A 1 -31.80 -21.30 60.51
CA MET A 1 -30.38 -21.74 60.60
C MET A 1 -29.74 -21.53 59.24
N GLY A 2 -29.10 -20.38 59.02
CA GLY A 2 -28.25 -20.15 57.85
C GLY A 2 -26.80 -20.23 58.30
N ALA A 3 -26.04 -21.19 57.76
CA ALA A 3 -24.63 -21.35 58.09
C ALA A 3 -23.82 -20.25 57.39
N VAL A 4 -23.14 -19.41 58.17
CA VAL A 4 -22.19 -18.42 57.67
C VAL A 4 -20.94 -19.16 57.18
N PRO A 5 -20.48 -18.95 55.93
CA PRO A 5 -19.27 -19.60 55.43
C PRO A 5 -18.05 -19.15 56.25
N SER A 6 -17.20 -20.12 56.61
CA SER A 6 -16.02 -19.84 57.44
C SER A 6 -15.05 -18.93 56.70
N LYS A 7 -14.36 -18.02 57.42
CA LYS A 7 -13.38 -17.09 56.83
C LYS A 7 -12.31 -17.79 55.97
N GLN A 8 -12.00 -19.06 56.24
CA GLN A 8 -11.05 -19.85 55.46
C GLN A 8 -11.58 -20.23 54.06
N SER A 9 -12.88 -20.48 53.88
CA SER A 9 -13.43 -20.82 52.56
C SER A 9 -13.53 -19.59 51.65
N ALA A 10 -13.77 -18.40 52.23
CA ALA A 10 -13.76 -17.14 51.48
C ALA A 10 -12.35 -16.75 51.01
N ILE A 11 -11.33 -16.98 51.85
CA ILE A 11 -9.92 -16.72 51.50
C ILE A 11 -9.43 -17.70 50.43
N ALA A 12 -9.80 -18.98 50.51
CA ALA A 12 -9.45 -19.98 49.50
C ALA A 12 -10.11 -19.70 48.13
N ALA A 13 -11.38 -19.25 48.13
CA ALA A 13 -12.07 -18.84 46.89
C ALA A 13 -11.44 -17.57 46.28
N ALA A 14 -11.08 -16.58 47.11
CA ALA A 14 -10.41 -15.37 46.65
C ALA A 14 -8.99 -15.67 46.09
N LEU A 15 -8.23 -16.57 46.72
CA LEU A 15 -6.93 -17.02 46.23
C LEU A 15 -7.04 -17.83 44.93
N ALA A 16 -8.07 -18.68 44.79
CA ALA A 16 -8.31 -19.43 43.56
C ALA A 16 -8.70 -18.51 42.39
N VAL A 17 -9.53 -17.48 42.64
CA VAL A 17 -9.86 -16.46 41.63
C VAL A 17 -8.64 -15.62 41.27
N LEU A 18 -7.79 -15.27 42.24
CA LEU A 18 -6.52 -14.57 41.97
C LEU A 18 -5.54 -15.44 41.16
N LEU A 19 -5.43 -16.73 41.47
CA LEU A 19 -4.55 -17.66 40.75
C LEU A 19 -5.03 -17.92 39.32
N VAL A 20 -6.35 -18.00 39.09
CA VAL A 20 -6.94 -18.10 37.75
C VAL A 20 -6.79 -16.79 36.97
N ALA A 21 -6.91 -15.63 37.62
CA ALA A 21 -6.68 -14.33 36.97
C ALA A 21 -5.20 -14.09 36.62
N VAL A 22 -4.26 -14.51 37.48
CA VAL A 22 -2.82 -14.39 37.23
C VAL A 22 -2.37 -15.36 36.13
N SER A 23 -2.94 -16.58 36.08
CA SER A 23 -2.64 -17.53 34.99
C SER A 23 -3.29 -17.15 33.66
N ALA A 24 -4.49 -16.55 33.66
CA ALA A 24 -5.11 -15.99 32.45
C ALA A 24 -4.36 -14.75 31.92
N ALA A 25 -3.85 -13.89 32.82
CA ALA A 25 -3.01 -12.75 32.45
C ALA A 25 -1.64 -13.19 31.89
N ALA A 26 -1.03 -14.23 32.47
CA ALA A 26 0.23 -14.80 31.99
C ALA A 26 0.09 -15.61 30.69
N SER A 27 -1.06 -16.25 30.45
CA SER A 27 -1.35 -16.90 29.15
C SER A 27 -1.69 -15.88 28.07
N GLY A 28 -2.38 -14.78 28.43
CA GLY A 28 -2.69 -13.68 27.52
C GLY A 28 -1.44 -12.88 27.11
N SER A 29 -0.50 -12.65 28.02
CA SER A 29 0.78 -11.98 27.69
C SER A 29 1.64 -12.80 26.74
N ASN A 30 1.71 -14.12 26.95
CA ASN A 30 2.47 -15.02 26.06
C ASN A 30 1.89 -15.09 24.63
N ASP A 31 0.56 -15.01 24.48
CA ASP A 31 -0.10 -14.97 23.16
C ASP A 31 0.08 -13.60 22.48
N LEU A 32 -0.02 -12.50 23.24
CA LEU A 32 0.25 -11.14 22.78
C LEU A 32 1.67 -10.97 22.23
N ASP A 33 2.69 -11.43 22.95
CA ASP A 33 4.09 -11.35 22.52
C ASP A 33 4.38 -12.27 21.33
N SER A 34 3.68 -13.41 21.23
CA SER A 34 3.83 -14.31 20.07
C SER A 34 3.37 -13.68 18.74
N ARG A 35 2.45 -12.71 18.79
CA ARG A 35 2.00 -11.97 17.60
C ARG A 35 3.01 -10.94 17.10
N LEU A 36 4.00 -10.59 17.92
CA LEU A 36 5.13 -9.75 17.55
C LEU A 36 6.34 -10.56 17.09
N ASN A 37 6.22 -11.88 16.94
CA ASN A 37 7.27 -12.70 16.34
C ASN A 37 7.61 -12.20 14.93
N GLY A 38 8.90 -11.95 14.67
CA GLY A 38 9.37 -11.38 13.39
C GLY A 38 9.28 -9.86 13.32
N PHE A 39 8.93 -9.20 14.42
CA PHE A 39 9.01 -7.74 14.56
C PHE A 39 10.13 -7.34 15.52
N GLU A 40 10.82 -6.27 15.19
CA GLU A 40 11.85 -5.62 15.99
C GLU A 40 11.36 -4.26 16.50
N MET A 41 11.61 -3.95 17.75
CA MET A 41 11.28 -2.64 18.32
C MET A 41 12.19 -1.56 17.73
N ARG A 42 11.60 -0.50 17.17
CA ARG A 42 12.32 0.62 16.53
C ARG A 42 12.27 1.91 17.35
N SER A 43 11.21 2.13 18.11
CA SER A 43 11.05 3.33 18.95
C SER A 43 10.14 3.04 20.14
N GLN A 44 10.27 3.81 21.22
CA GLN A 44 9.38 3.73 22.38
C GLN A 44 9.33 5.07 23.12
N ASN A 45 8.23 5.33 23.82
CA ASN A 45 8.10 6.42 24.78
C ASN A 45 7.34 5.94 26.03
N GLU A 46 6.85 6.84 26.88
CA GLU A 46 6.13 6.47 28.11
C GLU A 46 4.78 5.77 27.86
N TYR A 47 4.19 5.91 26.67
CA TYR A 47 2.85 5.41 26.34
C TYR A 47 2.86 4.25 25.32
N LEU A 48 3.75 4.30 24.33
CA LEU A 48 3.72 3.45 23.14
C LEU A 48 5.10 2.84 22.83
N GLU A 49 5.08 1.69 22.19
CA GLU A 49 6.24 1.03 21.58
C GLU A 49 5.93 0.73 20.11
N LEU A 50 6.84 1.13 19.22
CA LEU A 50 6.75 0.93 17.77
C LEU A 50 7.66 -0.22 17.36
N TYR A 51 7.07 -1.18 16.66
CA TYR A 51 7.69 -2.39 16.15
C TYR A 51 7.64 -2.39 14.61
N TYR A 52 8.63 -3.03 13.98
CA TYR A 52 8.76 -3.14 12.53
C TYR A 52 9.24 -4.52 12.12
N SER A 53 8.71 -5.07 11.02
CA SER A 53 9.19 -6.32 10.43
C SER A 53 10.01 -6.04 9.18
N GLU A 54 11.28 -6.40 9.21
CA GLU A 54 12.22 -6.25 8.07
C GLU A 54 11.83 -7.11 6.86
N ASP A 55 11.07 -8.18 7.06
CA ASP A 55 10.67 -9.09 5.97
C ASP A 55 9.43 -8.63 5.21
N THR A 56 8.49 -7.97 5.92
CA THR A 56 7.17 -7.61 5.38
C THR A 56 6.94 -6.11 5.27
N ALA A 57 7.86 -5.30 5.80
CA ALA A 57 7.74 -3.85 5.97
C ALA A 57 6.53 -3.39 6.80
N GLU A 58 5.98 -4.27 7.64
CA GLU A 58 4.84 -3.98 8.49
C GLU A 58 5.24 -3.33 9.80
N ILE A 59 4.36 -2.52 10.38
CA ILE A 59 4.52 -2.00 11.72
C ILE A 59 3.48 -2.57 12.69
N ALA A 60 3.85 -2.60 13.96
CA ALA A 60 2.91 -2.81 15.05
C ALA A 60 3.15 -1.78 16.15
N VAL A 61 2.08 -1.33 16.80
CA VAL A 61 2.15 -0.41 17.93
C VAL A 61 1.58 -1.09 19.15
N ARG A 62 2.39 -1.22 20.20
CA ARG A 62 1.95 -1.73 21.50
C ARG A 62 1.69 -0.57 22.45
N VAL A 63 0.50 -0.56 23.04
CA VAL A 63 0.13 0.37 24.10
C VAL A 63 0.66 -0.17 25.42
N ARG A 64 1.51 0.59 26.12
CA ARG A 64 2.25 0.11 27.30
C ARG A 64 1.35 -0.17 28.49
N ASP A 65 0.31 0.64 28.68
CA ASP A 65 -0.58 0.55 29.85
C ASP A 65 -1.37 -0.77 29.91
N ASN A 66 -1.74 -1.35 28.77
CA ASN A 66 -2.58 -2.54 28.71
C ASN A 66 -2.03 -3.68 27.83
N GLY A 67 -0.90 -3.46 27.17
CA GLY A 67 -0.29 -4.41 26.24
C GLY A 67 -1.03 -4.61 24.92
N ALA A 68 -2.10 -3.85 24.62
CA ALA A 68 -2.83 -4.00 23.37
C ALA A 68 -1.94 -3.65 22.17
N VAL A 69 -1.97 -4.51 21.14
CA VAL A 69 -1.15 -4.37 19.93
C VAL A 69 -2.05 -4.06 18.73
N TRP A 70 -1.69 -3.01 18.00
CA TRP A 70 -2.34 -2.57 16.77
C TRP A 70 -1.38 -2.77 15.59
N PHE A 71 -1.80 -3.53 14.60
CA PHE A 71 -0.99 -3.84 13.42
C PHE A 71 -1.40 -2.96 12.24
N SER A 72 -0.43 -2.62 11.38
CA SER A 72 -0.71 -1.98 10.08
C SER A 72 -1.49 -2.86 9.12
N ASN A 73 -1.40 -4.18 9.29
CA ASN A 73 -1.97 -5.18 8.41
C ASN A 73 -2.53 -6.36 9.21
N PRO A 74 -3.43 -7.17 8.63
CA PRO A 74 -3.99 -8.28 9.37
C PRO A 74 -2.96 -9.40 9.54
N HIS A 75 -2.46 -9.56 10.77
CA HIS A 75 -1.45 -10.55 11.15
C HIS A 75 -1.90 -12.01 10.90
N ASP A 76 -3.20 -12.26 10.90
CA ASP A 76 -3.82 -13.57 10.67
C ASP A 76 -4.24 -13.80 9.20
N ARG A 77 -3.87 -12.92 8.25
CA ARG A 77 -4.31 -13.02 6.83
C ARG A 77 -4.01 -14.35 6.17
N ASN A 78 -2.98 -15.07 6.61
CA ASN A 78 -2.63 -16.35 6.02
C ASN A 78 -3.65 -17.45 6.37
N SER A 79 -4.24 -17.40 7.57
CA SER A 79 -5.21 -18.39 8.08
C SER A 79 -6.66 -17.91 8.00
N ALA A 80 -6.92 -16.60 8.14
CA ALA A 80 -8.26 -16.04 8.25
C ALA A 80 -8.85 -15.52 6.92
N GLU A 81 -8.02 -15.13 5.95
CA GLU A 81 -8.50 -14.65 4.64
C GLU A 81 -9.06 -15.78 3.77
N LYS A 82 -10.33 -15.65 3.35
CA LYS A 82 -11.08 -16.67 2.59
C LYS A 82 -11.63 -16.20 1.25
N ILE A 83 -11.59 -14.90 0.97
CA ILE A 83 -12.21 -14.24 -0.18
C ILE A 83 -11.14 -13.80 -1.18
N ALA A 84 -10.19 -13.00 -0.74
CA ALA A 84 -9.11 -12.50 -1.58
C ALA A 84 -8.13 -13.63 -1.96
N LYS A 85 -7.65 -13.63 -3.21
CA LYS A 85 -6.72 -14.64 -3.75
C LYS A 85 -5.61 -13.98 -4.57
N GLY A 86 -4.46 -14.65 -4.68
CA GLY A 86 -3.31 -14.17 -5.45
C GLY A 86 -2.90 -12.76 -5.04
N ALA A 87 -2.62 -11.90 -6.03
CA ALA A 87 -2.22 -10.50 -5.81
C ALA A 87 -3.18 -9.72 -4.89
N ALA A 88 -4.50 -9.99 -4.96
CA ALA A 88 -5.47 -9.33 -4.09
C ALA A 88 -5.33 -9.76 -2.62
N LYS A 89 -4.93 -11.01 -2.35
CA LYS A 89 -4.60 -11.48 -0.99
C LYS A 89 -3.29 -10.85 -0.51
N ASP A 90 -2.30 -10.79 -1.40
CA ASP A 90 -0.99 -10.23 -1.08
C ASP A 90 -1.06 -8.73 -0.76
N LYS A 91 -1.97 -8.00 -1.43
CA LYS A 91 -2.27 -6.59 -1.14
C LYS A 91 -2.67 -6.34 0.32
N LEU A 92 -3.19 -7.33 1.06
CA LEU A 92 -3.48 -7.18 2.49
C LEU A 92 -2.22 -6.90 3.32
N GLY A 93 -1.02 -7.16 2.80
CA GLY A 93 0.27 -6.79 3.40
C GLY A 93 0.80 -5.41 3.01
N ALA A 94 0.05 -4.63 2.20
CA ALA A 94 0.51 -3.31 1.76
C ALA A 94 0.33 -2.25 2.86
N GLN A 95 1.36 -1.41 3.04
CA GLN A 95 1.30 -0.20 3.87
C GLN A 95 0.51 0.91 3.19
N PHE A 96 0.57 0.99 1.86
CA PHE A 96 -0.19 1.93 1.06
C PHE A 96 -0.40 1.40 -0.34
N SER A 97 -1.38 1.97 -1.04
CA SER A 97 -1.58 1.76 -2.47
C SER A 97 -1.54 3.08 -3.22
N LEU A 98 -0.97 3.07 -4.41
CA LEU A 98 -1.00 4.19 -5.35
C LEU A 98 -1.97 3.87 -6.48
N SER A 99 -2.59 4.90 -7.03
CA SER A 99 -3.30 4.82 -8.30
C SER A 99 -2.70 5.83 -9.26
N TYR A 100 -2.54 5.46 -10.52
CA TYR A 100 -1.93 6.29 -11.55
C TYR A 100 -2.60 6.06 -12.90
N PHE A 101 -2.42 6.99 -13.82
CA PHE A 101 -2.89 6.83 -15.19
C PHE A 101 -1.76 6.43 -16.13
N THR A 102 -2.05 5.48 -17.03
CA THR A 102 -1.14 5.16 -18.13
C THR A 102 -1.20 6.24 -19.22
N PRO A 103 -0.23 6.29 -20.14
CA PRO A 103 -0.31 7.15 -21.33
C PRO A 103 -1.54 6.92 -22.22
N ARG A 104 -2.27 5.81 -22.01
CA ARG A 104 -3.53 5.48 -22.69
C ARG A 104 -4.76 5.84 -21.85
N ASP A 105 -4.62 6.71 -20.85
CA ASP A 105 -5.70 7.17 -19.95
C ASP A 105 -6.37 6.06 -19.12
N GLU A 106 -5.72 4.90 -18.97
CA GLU A 106 -6.19 3.81 -18.11
C GLU A 106 -5.75 4.03 -16.66
N LEU A 107 -6.70 3.96 -15.71
CA LEU A 107 -6.38 3.93 -14.28
C LEU A 107 -5.80 2.56 -13.91
N LYS A 108 -4.64 2.56 -13.27
CA LYS A 108 -3.97 1.38 -12.71
C LYS A 108 -3.69 1.62 -11.23
N ASP A 109 -3.54 0.53 -10.48
CA ASP A 109 -3.15 0.53 -9.08
C ASP A 109 -1.77 -0.14 -8.91
N LEU A 110 -1.01 0.33 -7.93
CA LEU A 110 0.18 -0.33 -7.36
C LEU A 110 -0.01 -0.41 -5.84
N ASP A 111 0.63 -1.37 -5.20
CA ASP A 111 0.67 -1.45 -3.75
C ASP A 111 2.07 -1.77 -3.23
N SER A 112 2.37 -1.28 -2.02
CA SER A 112 3.72 -1.39 -1.47
C SER A 112 4.17 -2.83 -1.26
N TYR A 113 3.27 -3.81 -1.19
CA TYR A 113 3.64 -5.20 -0.97
C TYR A 113 3.98 -5.92 -2.27
N ASN A 114 3.04 -5.95 -3.22
CA ASN A 114 3.20 -6.61 -4.51
C ASN A 114 4.29 -5.97 -5.37
N ASP A 115 4.37 -4.63 -5.35
CA ASP A 115 5.20 -3.88 -6.27
C ASP A 115 6.52 -3.40 -5.67
N SER A 116 6.78 -3.63 -4.37
CA SER A 116 8.01 -3.22 -3.70
C SER A 116 8.53 -4.29 -2.73
N VAL A 117 7.76 -4.71 -1.72
CA VAL A 117 8.24 -5.66 -0.69
C VAL A 117 8.63 -7.01 -1.29
N LYS A 118 7.81 -7.59 -2.17
CA LYS A 118 8.14 -8.84 -2.88
C LYS A 118 9.40 -8.76 -3.74
N HIS A 119 9.81 -7.55 -4.10
CA HIS A 119 11.01 -7.30 -4.91
C HIS A 119 12.21 -6.88 -4.05
N ARG A 120 12.05 -6.76 -2.72
CA ARG A 120 13.05 -6.22 -1.79
C ARG A 120 13.52 -4.82 -2.19
N GLN A 121 12.60 -4.00 -2.69
CA GLN A 121 12.86 -2.64 -3.15
C GLN A 121 12.42 -1.59 -2.11
N TYR A 122 12.79 -1.81 -0.85
CA TYR A 122 12.46 -0.92 0.25
C TYR A 122 13.59 -0.84 1.27
N GLU A 123 13.67 0.27 1.99
CA GLU A 123 14.70 0.50 3.00
C GLU A 123 14.11 1.18 4.23
N ALA A 124 14.47 0.67 5.40
CA ALA A 124 14.02 1.17 6.69
C ALA A 124 15.14 2.00 7.35
N ILE A 125 14.85 3.27 7.62
CA ILE A 125 15.78 4.26 8.18
C ILE A 125 15.25 4.71 9.55
N ASN A 126 16.04 4.52 10.60
CA ASN A 126 15.67 5.02 11.93
C ASN A 126 15.70 6.56 11.95
N ILE A 127 14.67 7.16 12.54
CA ILE A 127 14.53 8.61 12.71
C ILE A 127 14.19 8.93 14.17
N ASP A 128 14.27 10.21 14.55
CA ASP A 128 13.93 10.63 15.90
C ASP A 128 12.48 10.22 16.26
N ASN A 129 12.36 9.50 17.38
CA ASN A 129 11.10 8.95 17.90
C ASN A 129 10.34 8.05 16.91
N GLY A 130 10.99 7.47 15.89
CA GLY A 130 10.26 6.77 14.85
C GLY A 130 11.09 6.00 13.84
N LEU A 131 10.42 5.64 12.74
CA LEU A 131 10.96 4.93 11.60
C LEU A 131 10.50 5.59 10.30
N ARG A 132 11.40 5.76 9.34
CA ARG A 132 11.09 6.09 7.95
C ARG A 132 11.28 4.84 7.11
N VAL A 133 10.34 4.54 6.21
CA VAL A 133 10.49 3.45 5.25
C VAL A 133 10.30 4.00 3.84
N GLU A 134 11.32 3.81 3.00
CA GLU A 134 11.33 4.24 1.61
C GLU A 134 11.01 3.06 0.69
N TYR A 135 10.18 3.28 -0.33
CA TYR A 135 9.69 2.25 -1.23
C TYR A 135 9.92 2.65 -2.68
N THR A 136 10.38 1.71 -3.50
CA THR A 136 10.35 1.81 -4.97
C THR A 136 9.34 0.81 -5.52
N LEU A 137 8.22 1.32 -6.03
CA LEU A 137 7.12 0.53 -6.57
C LEU A 137 7.27 0.34 -8.07
N GLY A 138 7.05 -0.90 -8.50
CA GLY A 138 7.26 -1.37 -9.86
C GLY A 138 8.59 -2.12 -9.92
N LYS A 139 8.59 -3.27 -10.58
CA LYS A 139 9.78 -4.11 -10.73
C LYS A 139 10.85 -3.34 -11.49
N GLU A 140 11.90 -2.90 -10.78
CA GLU A 140 12.93 -2.02 -11.33
C GLU A 140 13.89 -2.78 -12.25
N TRP A 141 14.10 -4.06 -11.95
CA TRP A 141 14.97 -4.95 -12.70
C TRP A 141 14.27 -6.28 -12.94
N ASN A 142 14.37 -6.79 -14.17
CA ASN A 142 13.92 -8.14 -14.50
C ASN A 142 14.79 -9.20 -13.80
N ASP A 143 14.26 -10.42 -13.64
CA ASP A 143 14.97 -11.46 -12.87
C ASP A 143 16.24 -11.97 -13.57
N ASP A 144 16.36 -11.73 -14.87
CA ASP A 144 17.57 -12.01 -15.67
C ASP A 144 18.74 -11.09 -15.28
N ALA A 145 18.47 -9.89 -14.78
CA ALA A 145 19.48 -8.95 -14.31
C ALA A 145 20.20 -9.41 -13.02
N TYR A 146 19.61 -10.37 -12.31
CA TYR A 146 20.10 -10.86 -11.01
C TYR A 146 20.86 -12.19 -11.09
N LEU A 147 21.21 -12.67 -12.29
CA LEU A 147 22.02 -13.87 -12.44
C LEU A 147 22.96 -13.73 -13.65
N PRO A 148 24.29 -13.67 -13.45
CA PRO A 148 25.23 -13.48 -14.55
C PRO A 148 25.33 -14.77 -15.35
N VAL A 149 25.12 -14.72 -16.66
CA VAL A 149 25.23 -15.94 -17.50
C VAL A 149 26.67 -16.29 -17.87
N ILE A 150 27.55 -15.30 -17.94
CA ILE A 150 28.99 -15.46 -18.11
C ILE A 150 29.68 -14.44 -17.20
N MET A 151 30.74 -14.87 -16.50
CA MET A 151 31.55 -13.98 -15.66
C MET A 151 33.01 -14.43 -15.62
N THR A 152 33.90 -13.49 -15.32
CA THR A 152 35.32 -13.77 -15.08
C THR A 152 35.54 -14.53 -13.78
N GLN A 153 36.72 -15.14 -13.62
CA GLN A 153 37.08 -15.77 -12.35
C GLN A 153 37.11 -14.75 -11.20
N ALA A 154 37.61 -13.54 -11.44
CA ALA A 154 37.66 -12.47 -10.44
C ALA A 154 36.24 -12.11 -9.94
N THR A 155 35.30 -11.93 -10.86
CA THR A 155 33.89 -11.63 -10.53
C THR A 155 33.23 -12.79 -9.78
N PHE A 156 33.50 -14.04 -10.16
CA PHE A 156 32.99 -15.20 -9.42
C PHE A 156 33.52 -15.24 -7.98
N ASP A 157 34.82 -15.00 -7.79
CA ASP A 157 35.43 -15.00 -6.47
C ASP A 157 34.89 -13.83 -5.60
N GLU A 158 34.69 -12.66 -6.20
CA GLU A 158 34.14 -11.48 -5.54
C GLU A 158 32.65 -11.64 -5.19
N LEU A 159 31.78 -11.89 -6.17
CA LEU A 159 30.33 -11.91 -5.97
C LEU A 159 29.85 -13.15 -5.22
N ILE A 160 30.51 -14.30 -5.42
CA ILE A 160 30.04 -15.58 -4.89
C ILE A 160 30.91 -16.03 -3.71
N VAL A 161 32.20 -16.23 -3.93
CA VAL A 161 33.06 -16.89 -2.93
C VAL A 161 33.27 -16.01 -1.69
N SER A 162 33.41 -14.70 -1.87
CA SER A 162 33.69 -13.78 -0.77
C SER A 162 32.45 -13.41 0.06
N LYS A 163 31.25 -13.47 -0.56
CA LYS A 163 30.00 -13.00 0.06
C LYS A 163 29.08 -14.11 0.56
N MET A 164 29.33 -15.38 0.20
CA MET A 164 28.39 -16.47 0.47
C MET A 164 29.01 -17.59 1.32
N ALA A 165 28.17 -18.28 2.08
CA ALA A 165 28.59 -19.48 2.81
C ALA A 165 29.01 -20.58 1.82
N LYS A 166 29.88 -21.49 2.27
CA LYS A 166 30.45 -22.54 1.41
C LYS A 166 29.39 -23.36 0.66
N ARG A 167 28.30 -23.73 1.34
CA ARG A 167 27.18 -24.49 0.78
C ARG A 167 26.53 -23.75 -0.39
N ASP A 168 26.31 -22.45 -0.23
CA ASP A 168 25.65 -21.62 -1.22
C ASP A 168 26.60 -21.38 -2.40
N ALA A 169 27.87 -21.07 -2.13
CA ALA A 169 28.90 -20.98 -3.15
C ALA A 169 29.07 -22.30 -3.94
N ASP A 170 28.87 -23.47 -3.31
CA ASP A 170 28.89 -24.77 -3.98
C ASP A 170 27.71 -24.96 -4.95
N LEU A 171 26.54 -24.36 -4.68
CA LEU A 171 25.44 -24.32 -5.66
C LEU A 171 25.89 -23.63 -6.94
N PHE A 172 26.51 -22.45 -6.84
CA PHE A 172 27.08 -21.75 -7.99
C PHE A 172 28.19 -22.56 -8.67
N ARG A 173 29.14 -23.13 -7.92
CA ARG A 173 30.21 -23.95 -8.53
C ARG A 173 29.66 -25.13 -9.34
N ASN A 174 28.55 -25.71 -8.89
CA ASN A 174 27.89 -26.81 -9.59
C ASN A 174 27.02 -26.36 -10.77
N SER A 175 26.49 -25.14 -10.72
CA SER A 175 25.63 -24.55 -11.74
C SER A 175 26.38 -23.87 -12.89
N TYR A 176 27.67 -23.58 -12.73
CA TYR A 176 28.52 -23.01 -13.78
C TYR A 176 29.53 -24.04 -14.31
N ASP A 177 29.79 -23.99 -15.61
CA ASP A 177 30.96 -24.62 -16.22
C ASP A 177 32.12 -23.63 -16.27
N ARG A 178 33.31 -24.07 -15.87
CA ARG A 178 34.55 -23.33 -16.16
C ARG A 178 34.92 -23.62 -17.60
N VAL A 179 35.06 -22.59 -18.42
CA VAL A 179 35.30 -22.68 -19.87
C VAL A 179 36.59 -21.95 -20.22
N LEU A 180 37.48 -22.63 -20.94
CA LEU A 180 38.68 -22.05 -21.54
C LEU A 180 38.78 -22.52 -22.99
N MET A 181 39.10 -21.60 -23.90
CA MET A 181 39.32 -21.88 -25.31
C MET A 181 40.80 -22.16 -25.55
N VAL A 182 41.11 -23.31 -26.13
CA VAL A 182 42.49 -23.76 -26.39
C VAL A 182 42.67 -24.10 -27.85
N GLU A 183 43.83 -23.76 -28.40
CA GLU A 183 44.18 -24.10 -29.78
C GLU A 183 44.38 -25.62 -29.91
N VAL A 184 43.86 -26.20 -30.99
CA VAL A 184 43.94 -27.63 -31.29
C VAL A 184 44.56 -27.86 -32.65
N SER A 185 45.23 -29.01 -32.81
CA SER A 185 45.82 -29.43 -34.08
C SER A 185 44.76 -29.84 -35.11
N ASP A 186 45.13 -29.84 -36.39
CA ASP A 186 44.23 -30.13 -37.52
C ASP A 186 43.58 -31.53 -37.46
N ASP A 187 44.16 -32.47 -36.71
CA ASP A 187 43.67 -33.82 -36.49
C ASP A 187 42.70 -33.97 -35.29
N TYR A 188 42.40 -32.87 -34.60
CA TYR A 188 41.47 -32.88 -33.47
C TYR A 188 40.03 -33.07 -33.94
N PRO A 189 39.25 -34.00 -33.34
CA PRO A 189 37.90 -34.28 -33.79
C PRO A 189 36.99 -33.06 -33.62
N ALA A 190 36.45 -32.57 -34.74
CA ALA A 190 35.50 -31.47 -34.77
C ALA A 190 34.20 -31.85 -34.06
N ILE A 191 33.63 -30.93 -33.30
CA ILE A 191 32.36 -31.13 -32.60
C ILE A 191 31.24 -30.59 -33.47
N GLU A 192 30.37 -31.48 -33.95
CA GLU A 192 29.18 -31.06 -34.68
C GLU A 192 28.08 -30.59 -33.72
N VAL A 193 27.80 -29.29 -33.75
CA VAL A 193 26.70 -28.66 -33.02
C VAL A 193 25.57 -28.32 -33.98
N TYR A 194 24.33 -28.67 -33.59
CA TYR A 194 23.17 -28.41 -34.43
C TYR A 194 22.99 -26.90 -34.68
N ASN A 195 22.78 -26.55 -35.97
CA ASN A 195 22.55 -25.20 -36.45
C ASN A 195 23.67 -24.19 -36.13
N LEU A 196 24.91 -24.66 -35.97
CA LEU A 196 26.09 -23.82 -35.76
C LEU A 196 27.04 -23.97 -36.95
N ASN A 197 27.60 -22.86 -37.43
CA ASN A 197 28.65 -22.93 -38.45
C ASN A 197 29.91 -23.62 -37.84
N PRO A 198 30.43 -24.71 -38.43
CA PRO A 198 31.56 -25.46 -37.89
C PRO A 198 32.82 -24.62 -37.66
N ASN A 199 32.99 -23.52 -38.40
CA ASN A 199 34.17 -22.66 -38.32
C ASN A 199 34.06 -21.56 -37.26
N VAL A 200 32.98 -21.50 -36.46
CA VAL A 200 32.79 -20.44 -35.44
C VAL A 200 33.92 -20.44 -34.40
N LEU A 201 34.42 -21.62 -34.02
CA LEU A 201 35.53 -21.73 -33.09
C LEU A 201 36.92 -21.72 -33.78
N GLY A 202 36.98 -21.73 -35.12
CA GLY A 202 38.23 -21.84 -35.87
C GLY A 202 39.06 -23.05 -35.46
N ASN A 203 40.37 -22.86 -35.23
CA ASN A 203 41.31 -23.89 -34.81
C ASN A 203 41.33 -24.10 -33.28
N TYR A 204 40.23 -23.79 -32.60
CA TYR A 204 40.15 -23.88 -31.15
C TYR A 204 39.01 -24.81 -30.71
N THR A 205 39.14 -25.33 -29.49
CA THR A 205 38.07 -26.05 -28.81
C THR A 205 37.85 -25.48 -27.42
N LEU A 206 36.69 -25.77 -26.82
CA LEU A 206 36.40 -25.41 -25.44
C LEU A 206 36.69 -26.60 -24.52
N ILE A 207 37.43 -26.32 -23.45
CA ILE A 207 37.72 -27.27 -22.38
C ILE A 207 37.21 -26.74 -21.05
N SER A 208 37.03 -27.67 -20.10
CA SER A 208 36.80 -27.32 -18.71
C SER A 208 38.06 -27.64 -17.88
N PRO A 209 38.85 -26.63 -17.47
CA PRO A 209 40.14 -26.84 -16.84
C PRO A 209 40.08 -27.76 -15.62
N GLY A 210 40.96 -28.76 -15.59
CA GLY A 210 41.02 -29.75 -14.51
C GLY A 210 40.03 -30.92 -14.65
N THR A 211 39.29 -31.02 -15.77
CA THR A 211 38.38 -32.13 -16.03
C THR A 211 38.63 -32.78 -17.39
N THR A 212 38.54 -34.10 -17.45
CA THR A 212 38.57 -34.85 -18.71
C THR A 212 37.13 -35.06 -19.18
N LEU A 213 36.72 -34.32 -20.20
CA LEU A 213 35.37 -34.40 -20.75
C LEU A 213 35.25 -35.52 -21.79
N THR A 214 34.19 -36.32 -21.68
CA THR A 214 33.74 -37.21 -22.77
C THR A 214 33.29 -36.37 -23.97
N GLU A 215 33.27 -36.96 -25.17
CA GLU A 215 32.83 -36.28 -26.39
C GLU A 215 31.42 -35.68 -26.24
N ARG A 216 30.49 -36.45 -25.63
CA ARG A 216 29.13 -35.98 -25.32
C ARG A 216 29.13 -34.76 -24.39
N ASN A 217 29.96 -34.76 -23.36
CA ASN A 217 30.02 -33.65 -22.40
C ASN A 217 30.72 -32.42 -22.99
N ARG A 218 31.72 -32.63 -23.85
CA ARG A 218 32.36 -31.54 -24.60
C ARG A 218 31.40 -30.88 -25.57
N LYS A 219 30.59 -31.68 -26.29
CA LYS A 219 29.51 -31.17 -27.14
C LYS A 219 28.53 -30.30 -26.35
N LYS A 220 28.10 -30.77 -25.17
CA LYS A 220 27.22 -29.99 -24.28
C LYS A 220 27.86 -28.69 -23.78
N LEU A 221 29.16 -28.71 -23.48
CA LEU A 221 29.90 -27.51 -23.06
C LEU A 221 29.88 -26.44 -24.16
N VAL A 222 30.16 -26.86 -25.40
CA VAL A 222 30.12 -25.96 -26.56
C VAL A 222 28.71 -25.46 -26.81
N GLU A 223 27.71 -26.35 -26.82
CA GLU A 223 26.31 -25.97 -26.97
C GLU A 223 25.88 -24.96 -25.91
N GLY A 224 26.18 -25.22 -24.64
CA GLY A 224 25.83 -24.34 -23.52
C GLY A 224 26.47 -22.96 -23.64
N PHE A 225 27.78 -22.89 -23.94
CA PHE A 225 28.47 -21.61 -24.11
C PHE A 225 27.90 -20.77 -25.26
N ILE A 226 27.70 -21.40 -26.42
CA ILE A 226 27.14 -20.75 -27.60
C ILE A 226 25.70 -20.30 -27.33
N ASP A 227 24.90 -21.12 -26.65
CA ASP A 227 23.52 -20.78 -26.29
C ASP A 227 23.44 -19.58 -25.35
N GLN A 228 24.35 -19.47 -24.38
CA GLN A 228 24.35 -18.31 -23.49
C GLN A 228 24.63 -17.01 -24.27
N ILE A 229 25.59 -17.02 -25.19
CA ILE A 229 25.89 -15.84 -26.02
C ILE A 229 24.70 -15.51 -26.94
N VAL A 230 24.15 -16.48 -27.67
CA VAL A 230 23.01 -16.25 -28.58
C VAL A 230 21.79 -15.74 -27.82
N SER A 231 21.50 -16.29 -26.64
CA SER A 231 20.29 -15.93 -25.88
C SER A 231 20.38 -14.55 -25.22
N HIS A 232 21.58 -13.98 -25.08
CA HIS A 232 21.83 -12.70 -24.42
C HIS A 232 22.43 -11.66 -25.37
N ARG A 233 22.17 -11.82 -26.67
CA ARG A 233 22.53 -10.86 -27.72
C ARG A 233 21.36 -10.65 -28.68
N LYS A 234 20.78 -9.46 -28.66
CA LYS A 234 19.63 -9.01 -29.46
C LYS A 234 19.92 -9.05 -30.96
N ASP A 235 21.19 -8.97 -31.36
CA ASP A 235 21.61 -9.08 -32.76
C ASP A 235 21.69 -10.52 -33.29
N LEU A 236 21.65 -11.53 -32.40
CA LEU A 236 21.73 -12.95 -32.76
C LEU A 236 20.36 -13.64 -32.62
N GLY A 237 19.70 -13.92 -33.74
CA GLY A 237 18.43 -14.65 -33.75
C GLY A 237 18.55 -16.17 -33.59
N SER A 238 19.72 -16.74 -33.91
CA SER A 238 19.98 -18.18 -33.79
C SER A 238 21.48 -18.50 -33.81
N ARG A 239 21.84 -19.74 -33.44
CA ARG A 239 23.21 -20.26 -33.56
C ARG A 239 23.79 -20.12 -34.98
N ALA A 240 22.97 -20.10 -36.02
CA ALA A 240 23.45 -19.98 -37.41
C ALA A 240 24.04 -18.59 -37.72
N ASN A 241 23.68 -17.58 -36.92
CA ASN A 241 24.15 -16.21 -37.08
C ASN A 241 25.47 -15.94 -36.34
N MET A 242 26.00 -16.92 -35.60
CA MET A 242 27.30 -16.81 -34.94
C MET A 242 28.45 -16.75 -35.94
N THR A 243 29.42 -15.90 -35.63
CA THR A 243 30.70 -15.78 -36.32
C THR A 243 31.83 -15.82 -35.28
N PRO A 244 33.09 -16.04 -35.68
CA PRO A 244 34.22 -16.00 -34.75
C PRO A 244 34.36 -14.68 -33.97
N ASP A 245 33.94 -13.56 -34.55
CA ASP A 245 34.00 -12.23 -33.92
C ASP A 245 33.03 -12.09 -32.73
N HIS A 246 32.02 -12.97 -32.63
CA HIS A 246 31.09 -12.99 -31.50
C HIS A 246 31.65 -13.77 -30.30
N ILE A 247 32.77 -14.48 -30.46
CA ILE A 247 33.41 -15.22 -29.37
C ILE A 247 34.34 -14.28 -28.61
N PRO A 248 34.14 -14.06 -27.30
CA PRO A 248 34.96 -13.12 -26.54
C PRO A 248 36.41 -13.57 -26.45
N GLU A 249 37.34 -12.67 -26.76
CA GLU A 249 38.78 -12.95 -26.80
C GLU A 249 39.32 -13.41 -25.44
N LEU A 250 38.74 -12.91 -24.34
CA LEU A 250 39.16 -13.25 -22.98
C LEU A 250 39.10 -14.75 -22.70
N VAL A 251 38.17 -15.49 -23.33
CA VAL A 251 38.00 -16.94 -23.14
C VAL A 251 39.21 -17.72 -23.68
N ARG A 252 40.06 -17.12 -24.53
CA ARG A 252 41.34 -17.70 -24.99
C ARG A 252 42.49 -17.46 -24.01
N GLN A 253 42.35 -16.48 -23.12
CA GLN A 253 43.41 -16.02 -22.23
C GLN A 253 43.28 -16.64 -20.84
N GLU A 254 42.05 -16.73 -20.33
CA GLU A 254 41.78 -17.26 -19.00
C GLU A 254 40.44 -18.01 -18.90
N PRO A 255 40.28 -18.91 -17.91
CA PRO A 255 39.03 -19.61 -17.69
C PRO A 255 37.92 -18.66 -17.21
N VAL A 256 36.75 -18.75 -17.82
CA VAL A 256 35.56 -18.00 -17.43
C VAL A 256 34.47 -18.94 -16.91
N TYR A 257 33.54 -18.43 -16.13
CA TYR A 257 32.40 -19.18 -15.62
C TYR A 257 31.19 -18.95 -16.52
N VAL A 258 30.59 -20.02 -17.03
CA VAL A 258 29.45 -20.00 -17.95
C VAL A 258 28.29 -20.77 -17.32
N LEU A 259 27.12 -20.16 -17.22
CA LEU A 259 25.95 -20.77 -16.61
C LEU A 259 25.49 -21.99 -17.43
N LYS A 260 25.30 -23.12 -16.78
CA LYS A 260 24.83 -24.35 -17.44
C LYS A 260 23.42 -24.15 -17.99
N THR A 261 23.17 -24.72 -19.17
CA THR A 261 21.83 -24.80 -19.74
C THR A 261 21.04 -25.95 -19.11
N GLY A 262 19.72 -25.77 -18.94
CA GLY A 262 18.84 -26.81 -18.39
C GLY A 262 18.92 -27.02 -16.87
N LEU A 263 19.36 -26.00 -16.13
CA LEU A 263 19.21 -25.97 -14.67
C LEU A 263 17.74 -26.02 -14.27
N ARG A 264 17.46 -26.54 -13.07
CA ARG A 264 16.10 -26.58 -12.53
C ARG A 264 15.67 -25.15 -12.16
N ALA A 265 14.39 -24.84 -12.35
CA ALA A 265 13.85 -23.51 -12.08
C ALA A 265 14.11 -23.06 -10.63
N TRP A 266 13.93 -23.95 -9.66
CA TRP A 266 14.19 -23.63 -8.25
C TRP A 266 15.68 -23.36 -7.95
N ASP A 267 16.62 -24.03 -8.63
CA ASP A 267 18.05 -23.76 -8.45
C ASP A 267 18.39 -22.34 -8.96
N ILE A 268 17.77 -21.92 -10.08
CA ILE A 268 17.92 -20.56 -10.62
C ILE A 268 17.32 -19.52 -9.66
N ASP A 269 16.14 -19.79 -9.13
CA ASP A 269 15.47 -18.87 -8.20
C ASP A 269 16.24 -18.75 -6.88
N ASP A 270 16.78 -19.85 -6.35
CA ASP A 270 17.64 -19.87 -5.17
C ASP A 270 18.92 -19.06 -5.41
N MET A 271 19.58 -19.23 -6.57
CA MET A 271 20.78 -18.46 -6.91
C MET A 271 20.50 -16.96 -7.02
N ARG A 272 19.37 -16.56 -7.63
CA ARG A 272 18.95 -15.15 -7.68
C ARG A 272 18.66 -14.59 -6.29
N ALA A 273 18.00 -15.36 -5.43
CA ALA A 273 17.72 -14.96 -4.06
C ALA A 273 19.02 -14.73 -3.28
N LEU A 274 19.99 -15.65 -3.38
CA LEU A 274 21.31 -15.54 -2.74
C LEU A 274 22.09 -14.31 -3.21
N LEU A 275 22.07 -14.00 -4.51
CA LEU A 275 22.72 -12.79 -5.04
C LEU A 275 22.05 -11.52 -4.51
N LYS A 276 20.72 -11.48 -4.44
CA LYS A 276 19.98 -10.36 -3.82
C LYS A 276 20.30 -10.21 -2.33
N GLU A 277 20.43 -11.32 -1.59
CA GLU A 277 20.78 -11.32 -0.15
C GLU A 277 22.21 -10.86 0.10
N SER A 278 23.12 -11.09 -0.85
CA SER A 278 24.49 -10.58 -0.77
C SER A 278 24.61 -9.06 -0.92
N GLY A 279 23.50 -8.37 -1.27
CA GLY A 279 23.47 -6.95 -1.55
C GLY A 279 24.11 -6.56 -2.89
N ALA A 280 24.36 -7.51 -3.79
CA ALA A 280 24.91 -7.24 -5.11
C ALA A 280 23.86 -6.57 -6.02
N SER A 281 24.23 -5.43 -6.60
CA SER A 281 23.36 -4.71 -7.55
C SER A 281 23.34 -5.41 -8.92
N PRO A 282 22.24 -5.32 -9.69
CA PRO A 282 22.19 -5.81 -11.08
C PRO A 282 23.31 -5.26 -11.97
N GLU A 283 23.77 -4.04 -11.72
CA GLU A 283 24.89 -3.43 -12.43
C GLU A 283 26.23 -4.13 -12.11
N GLU A 284 26.47 -4.48 -10.83
CA GLU A 284 27.64 -5.27 -10.43
C GLU A 284 27.57 -6.69 -11.00
N ILE A 285 26.38 -7.31 -10.99
CA ILE A 285 26.16 -8.66 -11.51
C ILE A 285 26.46 -8.70 -13.02
N GLN A 286 26.01 -7.70 -13.76
CA GLN A 286 26.16 -7.65 -15.22
C GLN A 286 27.43 -6.92 -15.68
N ARG A 287 28.37 -6.58 -14.78
CA ARG A 287 29.52 -5.75 -15.14
C ARG A 287 30.38 -6.37 -16.24
N ASP A 288 30.52 -7.69 -16.23
CA ASP A 288 31.36 -8.41 -17.20
C ASP A 288 30.69 -8.54 -18.57
N TYR A 289 29.41 -8.18 -18.72
CA TYR A 289 28.70 -8.36 -19.99
C TYR A 289 29.33 -7.53 -21.12
N ASP A 290 29.90 -6.36 -20.82
CA ASP A 290 30.61 -5.56 -21.82
C ASP A 290 31.88 -6.28 -22.34
N ILE A 291 32.57 -7.03 -21.46
CA ILE A 291 33.76 -7.81 -21.81
C ILE A 291 33.39 -8.94 -22.77
N PHE A 292 32.23 -9.56 -22.53
CA PHE A 292 31.71 -10.69 -23.31
C PHE A 292 30.82 -10.28 -24.49
N GLY A 293 30.61 -8.97 -24.71
CA GLY A 293 29.74 -8.46 -25.76
C GLY A 293 28.28 -8.91 -25.63
N LEU A 294 27.79 -9.07 -24.39
CA LEU A 294 26.41 -9.44 -24.08
C LEU A 294 25.55 -8.20 -23.83
N ASP A 295 24.27 -8.26 -24.17
CA ASP A 295 23.31 -7.21 -23.84
C ASP A 295 22.94 -7.27 -22.36
N LYS A 296 23.08 -6.13 -21.69
CA LYS A 296 22.61 -5.95 -20.32
C LYS A 296 21.09 -5.84 -20.29
N SER A 297 20.48 -6.42 -19.28
CA SER A 297 19.13 -6.07 -18.86
C SER A 297 19.11 -4.57 -18.55
N GLU A 298 18.03 -3.89 -18.92
CA GLU A 298 17.87 -2.46 -18.71
C GLU A 298 16.98 -2.22 -17.49
N ARG A 299 17.28 -1.15 -16.75
CA ARG A 299 16.44 -0.70 -15.63
C ARG A 299 15.08 -0.28 -16.17
N ASN A 300 14.00 -0.78 -15.57
CA ASN A 300 12.65 -0.34 -15.87
C ASN A 300 12.49 1.12 -15.46
N PRO A 301 12.22 2.05 -16.39
CA PRO A 301 12.08 3.46 -16.06
C PRO A 301 10.71 3.78 -15.44
N VAL A 302 9.73 2.87 -15.53
CA VAL A 302 8.37 3.05 -15.01
C VAL A 302 8.31 2.55 -13.55
N VAL A 303 8.89 3.34 -12.64
CA VAL A 303 8.86 3.10 -11.20
C VAL A 303 8.36 4.33 -10.43
N PHE A 304 7.67 4.10 -9.33
CA PHE A 304 7.15 5.13 -8.43
C PHE A 304 7.93 5.08 -7.12
N ARG A 305 8.11 6.21 -6.45
CA ARG A 305 8.71 6.24 -5.11
C ARG A 305 7.81 6.94 -4.11
N ALA A 306 7.84 6.44 -2.89
CA ALA A 306 7.12 6.99 -1.75
C ALA A 306 7.86 6.64 -0.46
N ALA A 307 7.77 7.51 0.53
CA ALA A 307 8.30 7.26 1.87
C ALA A 307 7.22 7.49 2.93
N LEU A 308 7.14 6.59 3.90
CA LEU A 308 6.28 6.71 5.08
C LEU A 308 7.14 6.93 6.31
N GLU A 309 6.80 7.94 7.09
CA GLU A 309 7.39 8.20 8.41
C GLU A 309 6.38 7.83 9.49
N TYR A 310 6.79 6.98 10.43
CA TYR A 310 6.02 6.53 11.58
C TYR A 310 6.69 7.07 12.84
N THR A 311 6.09 8.04 13.51
CA THR A 311 6.65 8.68 14.70
C THR A 311 5.72 8.56 15.90
N LEU A 312 6.29 8.34 17.08
CA LEU A 312 5.54 8.35 18.34
C LEU A 312 5.49 9.79 18.90
N ASP A 313 4.29 10.28 19.17
CA ASP A 313 4.04 11.61 19.74
C ASP A 313 3.04 11.49 20.89
N GLY A 314 3.56 11.49 22.12
CA GLY A 314 2.78 11.16 23.31
C GLY A 314 2.12 9.79 23.19
N ASP A 315 0.82 9.73 23.42
CA ASP A 315 0.01 8.52 23.34
C ASP A 315 -0.53 8.21 21.92
N CYS A 316 0.06 8.83 20.90
CA CYS A 316 -0.36 8.71 19.52
C CYS A 316 0.77 8.18 18.60
N LEU A 317 0.38 7.41 17.58
CA LEU A 317 1.19 7.17 16.40
C LEU A 317 0.87 8.25 15.36
N VAL A 318 1.87 8.89 14.78
CA VAL A 318 1.71 9.83 13.67
C VAL A 318 2.36 9.25 12.43
N VAL A 319 1.61 9.19 11.34
CA VAL A 319 2.06 8.67 10.05
C VAL A 319 2.08 9.81 9.04
N ARG A 320 3.24 10.04 8.42
CA ARG A 320 3.46 11.11 7.44
C ARG A 320 3.94 10.56 6.11
N VAL A 321 3.40 11.11 5.03
CA VAL A 321 3.96 11.00 3.67
C VAL A 321 4.27 12.40 3.19
N ARG A 322 5.55 12.70 2.94
CA ARG A 322 5.93 14.03 2.45
C ARG A 322 5.59 14.14 0.97
N ALA A 323 5.04 15.27 0.55
CA ALA A 323 4.69 15.47 -0.85
C ALA A 323 5.91 15.38 -1.78
N ALA A 324 7.08 15.78 -1.27
CA ALA A 324 8.36 15.72 -1.99
C ALA A 324 8.87 14.29 -2.22
N ASP A 325 8.46 13.31 -1.40
CA ASP A 325 8.89 11.91 -1.54
C ASP A 325 7.99 11.12 -2.50
N LEU A 326 6.89 11.72 -2.99
CA LEU A 326 5.99 11.10 -3.96
C LEU A 326 6.49 11.33 -5.39
N GLU A 327 7.34 10.42 -5.86
CA GLU A 327 7.86 10.44 -7.22
C GLU A 327 7.06 9.53 -8.14
N TYR A 328 6.86 9.98 -9.38
CA TYR A 328 6.21 9.20 -10.42
C TYR A 328 6.94 9.37 -11.76
N PRO A 329 6.84 8.39 -12.68
CA PRO A 329 7.53 8.44 -13.95
C PRO A 329 7.08 9.64 -14.80
N LYS A 330 8.02 10.54 -15.09
CA LYS A 330 7.85 11.71 -15.97
C LYS A 330 8.84 11.61 -17.11
N ASP A 331 8.36 11.88 -18.32
CA ASP A 331 9.18 11.93 -19.54
C ASP A 331 10.06 10.68 -19.77
N VAL A 332 9.55 9.50 -19.39
CA VAL A 332 10.25 8.22 -19.56
C VAL A 332 10.05 7.68 -20.98
N PRO A 333 10.97 6.84 -21.51
CA PRO A 333 10.82 6.26 -22.85
C PRO A 333 9.51 5.48 -23.02
N GLY A 334 8.69 5.86 -24.00
CA GLY A 334 7.45 5.18 -24.34
C GLY A 334 7.64 4.00 -25.30
N GLU A 335 6.69 3.06 -25.27
CA GLU A 335 6.66 1.86 -26.13
C GLU A 335 6.76 2.18 -27.63
N PHE A 336 6.21 3.32 -28.06
CA PHE A 336 6.18 3.76 -29.47
C PHE A 336 7.19 4.89 -29.77
N GLY A 337 8.14 5.13 -28.86
CA GLY A 337 9.09 6.23 -28.94
C GLY A 337 8.55 7.54 -28.36
N GLY A 338 9.47 8.42 -27.96
CA GLY A 338 9.17 9.69 -27.31
C GLY A 338 8.94 9.57 -25.79
N PRO A 339 9.03 10.70 -25.06
CA PRO A 339 8.80 10.74 -23.63
C PRO A 339 7.30 10.58 -23.31
N VAL A 340 6.99 9.75 -22.30
CA VAL A 340 5.64 9.57 -21.75
C VAL A 340 5.66 9.79 -20.24
N THR A 341 4.52 10.22 -19.69
CA THR A 341 4.34 10.44 -18.25
C THR A 341 3.26 9.51 -17.73
N TYR A 342 3.43 9.02 -16.50
CA TYR A 342 2.47 8.19 -15.78
C TYR A 342 1.95 8.95 -14.55
N PRO A 343 0.93 9.81 -14.69
CA PRO A 343 0.53 10.72 -13.62
C PRO A 343 0.02 9.96 -12.39
N LEU A 344 0.65 10.17 -11.24
CA LEU A 344 0.16 9.68 -9.94
C LEU A 344 -1.16 10.36 -9.61
N HIS A 345 -2.24 9.60 -9.43
CA HIS A 345 -3.56 10.15 -9.14
C HIS A 345 -3.83 10.26 -7.63
N ALA A 346 -3.67 9.17 -6.89
CA ALA A 346 -4.03 9.12 -5.48
C ALA A 346 -3.20 8.10 -4.69
N ILE A 347 -3.08 8.32 -3.38
CA ILE A 347 -2.49 7.40 -2.40
C ILE A 347 -3.55 6.97 -1.38
N ARG A 348 -3.64 5.68 -1.08
CA ARG A 348 -4.47 5.10 -0.02
C ARG A 348 -3.54 4.67 1.11
N LEU A 349 -3.66 5.29 2.28
CA LEU A 349 -2.71 5.12 3.37
C LEU A 349 -3.23 4.12 4.40
N LEU A 350 -2.42 3.12 4.72
CA LEU A 350 -2.65 2.17 5.81
C LEU A 350 -4.06 1.54 5.78
N GLU A 351 -4.42 0.98 4.62
CA GLU A 351 -5.78 0.47 4.35
C GLU A 351 -6.28 -0.53 5.41
N TYR A 352 -5.36 -1.26 6.06
CA TYR A 352 -5.67 -2.31 7.02
C TYR A 352 -5.18 -2.02 8.45
N PHE A 353 -4.77 -0.79 8.76
CA PHE A 353 -4.30 -0.48 10.11
C PHE A 353 -5.44 -0.63 11.12
N GLY A 354 -5.24 -1.54 12.08
CA GLY A 354 -6.28 -1.91 13.04
C GLY A 354 -7.49 -2.59 12.40
N ALA A 355 -7.34 -3.32 11.29
CA ALA A 355 -8.44 -4.06 10.65
C ALA A 355 -9.05 -5.12 11.59
N ALA A 356 -10.36 -5.34 11.47
CA ALA A 356 -11.10 -6.28 12.31
C ALA A 356 -11.51 -7.52 11.53
N GLY A 357 -11.21 -8.71 12.06
CA GLY A 357 -11.58 -9.98 11.43
C GLY A 357 -13.09 -10.24 11.41
N ALA A 358 -13.49 -11.28 10.68
CA ALA A 358 -14.89 -11.65 10.45
C ALA A 358 -15.68 -12.07 11.72
N GLN A 359 -15.01 -12.29 12.85
CA GLN A 359 -15.62 -12.63 14.15
C GLN A 359 -15.56 -11.46 15.15
N ALA A 360 -14.98 -10.33 14.78
CA ALA A 360 -14.86 -9.18 15.67
C ALA A 360 -16.21 -8.47 15.87
N GLU A 361 -16.43 -7.99 17.09
CA GLU A 361 -17.61 -7.19 17.45
C GLU A 361 -17.21 -5.73 17.67
N GLY A 362 -18.04 -4.80 17.18
CA GLY A 362 -17.80 -3.37 17.29
C GLY A 362 -18.38 -2.59 16.12
N TYR A 363 -17.74 -1.46 15.79
CA TYR A 363 -18.17 -0.58 14.71
C TYR A 363 -17.03 0.27 14.18
N ILE A 364 -17.20 0.74 12.94
CA ILE A 364 -16.44 1.81 12.34
C ILE A 364 -17.18 3.12 12.61
N PHE A 365 -16.45 4.12 13.09
CA PHE A 365 -16.92 5.48 13.29
C PHE A 365 -16.57 6.34 12.07
N VAL A 366 -17.58 6.96 11.45
CA VAL A 366 -17.41 7.84 10.30
C VAL A 366 -18.11 9.19 10.51
N PRO A 367 -17.54 10.30 10.04
CA PRO A 367 -18.05 11.65 10.27
C PRO A 367 -19.11 12.06 9.23
N ASP A 368 -20.06 11.18 8.94
CA ASP A 368 -21.13 11.41 7.95
C ASP A 368 -22.19 12.37 8.55
N GLY A 369 -22.16 13.65 8.17
CA GLY A 369 -23.00 14.69 8.76
C GLY A 369 -22.63 14.99 10.21
N SER A 370 -23.54 14.69 11.15
CA SER A 370 -23.27 14.75 12.59
C SER A 370 -22.53 13.52 13.13
N GLY A 371 -22.35 12.48 12.31
CA GLY A 371 -21.64 11.24 12.63
C GLY A 371 -22.51 10.00 12.44
N ALA A 372 -21.88 8.89 12.03
CA ALA A 372 -22.53 7.60 11.83
C ALA A 372 -21.64 6.43 12.27
N LEU A 373 -22.30 5.29 12.54
CA LEU A 373 -21.63 4.04 12.90
C LEU A 373 -21.94 2.96 11.87
N ILE A 374 -20.90 2.28 11.40
CA ILE A 374 -21.02 1.10 10.53
C ILE A 374 -20.64 -0.11 11.38
N TYR A 375 -21.62 -0.93 11.77
CA TYR A 375 -21.36 -2.12 12.58
C TYR A 375 -20.55 -3.16 11.80
N LEU A 376 -19.52 -3.72 12.47
CA LEU A 376 -18.67 -4.74 11.89
C LEU A 376 -19.50 -5.97 11.53
N ASN A 377 -19.13 -6.65 10.45
CA ASN A 377 -19.73 -7.93 10.06
C ASN A 377 -21.27 -7.90 9.91
N SER A 378 -21.85 -6.73 9.58
CA SER A 378 -23.31 -6.53 9.49
C SER A 378 -24.01 -7.33 8.37
N GLY A 379 -23.27 -8.05 7.53
CA GLY A 379 -23.79 -8.86 6.41
C GLY A 379 -24.26 -8.05 5.20
N LYS A 380 -24.17 -6.72 5.23
CA LYS A 380 -24.62 -5.81 4.15
C LYS A 380 -23.65 -5.73 2.97
N VAL A 381 -23.11 -6.87 2.52
CA VAL A 381 -22.05 -6.97 1.49
C VAL A 381 -22.51 -6.58 0.08
N GLN A 382 -23.82 -6.49 -0.15
CA GLN A 382 -24.40 -6.02 -1.42
C GLN A 382 -24.44 -4.49 -1.54
N MET A 383 -24.14 -3.76 -0.46
CA MET A 383 -24.05 -2.31 -0.48
C MET A 383 -22.63 -1.87 -0.87
N PRO A 384 -22.48 -0.72 -1.57
CA PRO A 384 -21.16 -0.16 -1.82
C PRO A 384 -20.46 0.19 -0.50
N ALA A 385 -19.12 0.12 -0.49
CA ALA A 385 -18.34 0.64 0.63
C ALA A 385 -18.63 2.13 0.84
N TYR A 386 -18.56 2.54 2.10
CA TYR A 386 -18.65 3.95 2.45
C TYR A 386 -17.42 4.68 1.90
N GLY A 387 -17.67 5.87 1.34
CA GLY A 387 -16.60 6.72 0.85
C GLY A 387 -17.07 8.15 0.70
N ALA A 388 -16.49 9.05 1.49
CA ALA A 388 -16.85 10.46 1.50
C ALA A 388 -15.61 11.36 1.51
N TRP A 389 -15.66 12.42 0.70
CA TRP A 389 -14.64 13.45 0.67
C TRP A 389 -14.76 14.34 1.91
N VAL A 390 -13.64 14.59 2.57
CA VAL A 390 -13.57 15.54 3.68
C VAL A 390 -13.84 16.93 3.13
N TYR A 391 -14.76 17.68 3.76
CA TYR A 391 -15.28 18.98 3.30
C TYR A 391 -16.11 18.94 2.00
N GLY A 392 -16.46 17.75 1.51
CA GLY A 392 -17.34 17.58 0.36
C GLY A 392 -16.61 17.52 -0.99
N LEU A 393 -17.38 17.60 -2.07
CA LEU A 393 -16.84 17.51 -3.44
C LEU A 393 -16.13 18.80 -3.83
N ASP A 394 -14.97 18.65 -4.48
CA ASP A 394 -14.33 19.76 -5.18
C ASP A 394 -15.19 20.15 -6.40
N ARG A 395 -15.75 21.35 -6.37
CA ARG A 395 -16.61 21.90 -7.43
C ARG A 395 -15.83 22.39 -8.65
N ALA A 396 -14.51 22.49 -8.56
CA ALA A 396 -13.64 22.79 -9.70
C ALA A 396 -13.42 21.56 -10.60
N LEU A 397 -13.69 20.35 -10.07
CA LEU A 397 -13.69 19.10 -10.83
C LEU A 397 -15.11 18.80 -11.31
N ASP A 398 -15.25 18.04 -12.40
CA ASP A 398 -16.56 17.61 -12.91
C ASP A 398 -17.27 16.75 -11.85
N PRO A 399 -18.31 17.26 -11.17
CA PRO A 399 -19.00 16.48 -10.17
C PRO A 399 -19.76 15.35 -10.88
N PRO A 400 -19.85 14.15 -10.28
CA PRO A 400 -20.62 13.06 -10.87
C PRO A 400 -22.07 13.51 -11.07
N ALA A 401 -22.60 13.25 -12.28
CA ALA A 401 -23.92 13.69 -12.69
C ALA A 401 -25.05 13.13 -11.80
N ASN A 402 -24.83 11.94 -11.21
CA ASN A 402 -25.76 11.28 -10.29
C ASN A 402 -25.05 10.88 -8.99
N ARG A 403 -25.77 10.95 -7.87
CA ARG A 403 -25.37 10.36 -6.58
C ARG A 403 -26.33 9.22 -6.26
N ASP A 404 -25.83 7.99 -6.28
CA ASP A 404 -26.63 6.79 -6.00
C ASP A 404 -26.74 6.48 -4.49
N THR A 405 -26.03 7.24 -3.64
CA THR A 405 -26.02 7.06 -2.19
C THR A 405 -26.34 8.37 -1.47
N LEU A 406 -27.23 8.29 -0.49
CA LEU A 406 -27.58 9.40 0.40
C LEU A 406 -26.49 9.51 1.48
N THR A 407 -25.51 10.37 1.24
CA THR A 407 -24.42 10.69 2.16
C THR A 407 -24.49 12.17 2.50
N GLU A 408 -24.21 12.49 3.76
CA GLU A 408 -24.09 13.86 4.22
C GLU A 408 -22.65 14.36 4.00
N GLN A 409 -22.46 15.66 4.15
CA GLN A 409 -21.13 16.24 4.05
C GLN A 409 -20.29 15.89 5.28
N VAL A 410 -19.05 15.47 5.04
CA VAL A 410 -18.05 15.28 6.10
C VAL A 410 -17.49 16.64 6.50
N TYR A 411 -17.75 17.06 7.73
CA TYR A 411 -17.20 18.31 8.29
C TYR A 411 -15.94 18.09 9.13
N LEU A 412 -15.74 16.88 9.64
CA LEU A 412 -14.67 16.58 10.57
C LEU A 412 -13.69 15.58 9.93
N PRO A 413 -12.38 15.89 9.89
CA PRO A 413 -11.34 15.04 9.32
C PRO A 413 -10.94 13.90 10.28
N VAL A 414 -11.92 13.13 10.76
CA VAL A 414 -11.74 12.10 11.80
C VAL A 414 -12.48 10.82 11.43
N PHE A 415 -11.90 9.67 11.71
CA PHE A 415 -12.56 8.36 11.59
C PHE A 415 -12.06 7.43 12.68
N GLY A 416 -12.66 6.26 12.86
CA GLY A 416 -12.19 5.34 13.90
C GLY A 416 -12.76 3.94 13.77
N MET A 417 -12.22 3.04 14.59
CA MET A 417 -12.68 1.66 14.69
C MET A 417 -12.69 1.21 16.15
N LYS A 418 -13.80 0.61 16.58
CA LYS A 418 -13.92 -0.10 17.85
C LYS A 418 -13.94 -1.61 17.61
N GLN A 419 -13.16 -2.34 18.38
CA GLN A 419 -13.12 -3.80 18.41
C GLN A 419 -13.07 -4.29 19.86
N GLY A 420 -14.13 -4.97 20.32
CA GLY A 420 -14.20 -5.44 21.72
C GLY A 420 -14.04 -4.28 22.71
N ALA A 421 -13.06 -4.38 23.61
CA ALA A 421 -12.74 -3.35 24.62
C ALA A 421 -11.73 -2.30 24.16
N ASN A 422 -11.26 -2.36 22.91
CA ASN A 422 -10.27 -1.44 22.36
C ASN A 422 -10.87 -0.62 21.23
N ALA A 423 -10.37 0.59 21.04
CA ALA A 423 -10.72 1.42 19.91
C ALA A 423 -9.55 2.28 19.45
N MET A 424 -9.63 2.76 18.23
CA MET A 424 -8.67 3.68 17.63
C MET A 424 -9.45 4.81 16.98
N VAL A 425 -8.96 6.04 17.15
CA VAL A 425 -9.42 7.20 16.41
C VAL A 425 -8.25 7.75 15.58
N ALA A 426 -8.52 8.04 14.32
CA ALA A 426 -7.58 8.60 13.37
C ALA A 426 -8.00 10.03 13.02
N ILE A 427 -7.06 10.96 13.11
CA ILE A 427 -7.24 12.38 12.83
C ILE A 427 -6.35 12.73 11.65
N ILE A 428 -6.94 13.21 10.55
CA ILE A 428 -6.18 13.69 9.40
C ILE A 428 -5.75 15.13 9.72
N GLU A 429 -4.47 15.34 10.04
CA GLU A 429 -3.95 16.65 10.44
C GLU A 429 -3.67 17.53 9.22
N SER A 430 -3.12 16.92 8.16
CA SER A 430 -2.59 17.57 6.96
C SER A 430 -3.06 16.82 5.72
N GLY A 431 -3.28 17.54 4.61
CA GLY A 431 -3.85 16.98 3.38
C GLY A 431 -5.38 16.79 3.41
N ARG A 432 -6.07 17.40 4.39
CA ARG A 432 -7.50 17.21 4.64
C ARG A 432 -8.40 17.53 3.44
N ALA A 433 -8.10 18.59 2.68
CA ALA A 433 -8.91 18.99 1.53
C ALA A 433 -8.84 17.99 0.36
N ALA A 434 -7.75 17.24 0.26
CA ALA A 434 -7.58 16.18 -0.73
C ALA A 434 -8.08 14.80 -0.24
N ALA A 435 -8.52 14.72 1.02
CA ALA A 435 -8.78 13.46 1.69
C ALA A 435 -10.18 12.91 1.44
N ARG A 436 -10.25 11.58 1.34
CA ARG A 436 -11.47 10.78 1.27
C ARG A 436 -11.38 9.70 2.33
N ILE A 437 -12.35 9.68 3.25
CA ILE A 437 -12.49 8.60 4.24
C ILE A 437 -13.22 7.46 3.56
N SER A 438 -12.64 6.27 3.59
CA SER A 438 -13.22 5.05 3.02
C SER A 438 -13.38 3.99 4.11
N ALA A 439 -14.52 3.32 4.15
CA ALA A 439 -14.80 2.25 5.10
C ALA A 439 -15.52 1.07 4.44
N ASP A 440 -15.15 -0.13 4.84
CA ASP A 440 -15.71 -1.37 4.31
C ASP A 440 -15.87 -2.42 5.40
N ILE A 441 -16.85 -3.31 5.22
CA ILE A 441 -17.11 -4.43 6.11
C ILE A 441 -16.49 -5.71 5.55
N ALA A 442 -16.16 -6.65 6.43
CA ALA A 442 -15.70 -7.97 6.02
C ALA A 442 -16.77 -8.67 5.18
N GLY A 443 -16.31 -9.43 4.18
CA GLY A 443 -17.18 -10.21 3.30
C GLY A 443 -17.39 -9.61 1.91
N ARG A 444 -16.98 -8.35 1.68
CA ARG A 444 -17.18 -7.67 0.39
C ARG A 444 -16.00 -7.85 -0.57
N SER A 445 -14.85 -7.27 -0.25
CA SER A 445 -13.61 -7.44 -1.04
C SER A 445 -12.64 -8.44 -0.45
N ASP A 446 -12.66 -8.59 0.87
CA ASP A 446 -11.77 -9.41 1.67
C ASP A 446 -12.45 -9.77 3.00
N SER A 447 -11.78 -10.53 3.85
CA SER A 447 -12.34 -11.08 5.09
C SER A 447 -12.24 -10.13 6.28
N TYR A 448 -11.94 -8.84 6.05
CA TYR A 448 -11.67 -7.85 7.10
C TYR A 448 -12.56 -6.61 6.99
N ASN A 449 -12.90 -6.05 8.14
CA ASN A 449 -13.49 -4.72 8.25
C ASN A 449 -12.35 -3.70 8.32
N LYS A 450 -12.45 -2.62 7.56
CA LYS A 450 -11.37 -1.65 7.39
C LYS A 450 -11.88 -0.22 7.25
N VAL A 451 -11.10 0.74 7.73
CA VAL A 451 -11.34 2.17 7.55
C VAL A 451 -10.00 2.88 7.38
N PHE A 452 -9.91 3.76 6.40
CA PHE A 452 -8.68 4.44 6.05
C PHE A 452 -8.92 5.77 5.32
N ALA A 453 -7.87 6.55 5.17
CA ALA A 453 -7.87 7.78 4.37
C ALA A 453 -7.16 7.55 3.03
N ALA A 454 -7.77 8.06 1.97
CA ALA A 454 -7.17 8.17 0.65
C ALA A 454 -7.02 9.65 0.27
N PHE A 455 -5.97 10.00 -0.46
CA PHE A 455 -5.64 11.38 -0.79
C PHE A 455 -5.43 11.52 -2.29
N THR A 456 -6.17 12.41 -2.93
CA THR A 456 -5.98 12.73 -4.35
C THR A 456 -4.81 13.68 -4.50
N VAL A 457 -3.73 13.23 -5.11
CA VAL A 457 -2.48 13.99 -5.27
C VAL A 457 -2.46 14.76 -6.58
N ILE A 458 -2.88 14.13 -7.68
CA ILE A 458 -3.10 14.80 -8.97
C ILE A 458 -4.55 14.55 -9.40
N PRO A 459 -5.42 15.54 -9.21
CA PRO A 459 -6.77 15.51 -9.76
C PRO A 459 -6.75 15.43 -11.28
N LYS A 460 -7.81 14.84 -11.84
CA LYS A 460 -8.07 14.85 -13.28
C LYS A 460 -9.40 15.55 -13.56
N GLY A 461 -9.44 16.33 -14.62
CA GLY A 461 -10.66 16.74 -15.31
C GLY A 461 -10.88 15.91 -16.57
N ILE A 462 -12.09 15.94 -17.12
CA ILE A 462 -12.39 15.32 -18.41
C ILE A 462 -12.82 16.44 -19.37
N THR A 463 -12.16 16.57 -20.52
CA THR A 463 -12.65 17.46 -21.57
C THR A 463 -13.11 16.65 -22.77
N SER A 464 -14.18 17.08 -23.42
CA SER A 464 -14.60 16.50 -24.70
C SER A 464 -13.95 17.27 -25.85
N LEU A 465 -13.24 16.56 -26.73
CA LEU A 465 -13.01 17.03 -28.09
C LEU A 465 -14.22 16.69 -28.94
N GLU A 466 -14.92 17.73 -29.40
CA GLU A 466 -15.95 17.60 -30.41
C GLU A 466 -15.33 17.85 -31.79
N SER A 467 -15.21 16.79 -32.61
CA SER A 467 -14.87 16.92 -34.02
C SER A 467 -16.15 16.96 -34.86
N TRP A 468 -16.32 18.04 -35.61
CA TRP A 468 -17.42 18.22 -36.55
C TRP A 468 -16.96 17.85 -37.96
N THR A 469 -17.18 16.61 -38.39
CA THR A 469 -17.00 16.24 -39.81
C THR A 469 -18.32 16.39 -40.57
N GLN A 470 -18.37 17.33 -41.51
CA GLN A 470 -19.52 17.52 -42.40
C GLN A 470 -19.46 16.53 -43.57
N TRP A 471 -20.09 15.36 -43.42
CA TRP A 471 -20.34 14.43 -44.53
C TRP A 471 -21.70 14.72 -45.18
N ARG A 472 -21.80 14.53 -46.51
CA ARG A 472 -22.96 14.94 -47.36
C ARG A 472 -24.33 14.32 -46.98
N LEU A 473 -24.43 13.46 -45.97
CA LEU A 473 -25.68 12.79 -45.55
C LEU A 473 -25.98 12.85 -44.05
N GLY A 474 -25.30 13.70 -43.27
CA GLY A 474 -25.62 13.92 -41.86
C GLY A 474 -24.42 14.31 -41.01
N VAL A 475 -24.70 14.99 -39.89
CA VAL A 475 -23.70 15.35 -38.88
C VAL A 475 -23.46 14.12 -38.01
N SER A 476 -22.26 13.54 -38.09
CA SER A 476 -21.77 12.54 -37.14
C SER A 476 -20.63 13.17 -36.36
N GLY A 477 -20.89 13.55 -35.11
CA GLY A 477 -19.87 14.03 -34.18
C GLY A 477 -19.37 12.86 -33.35
N VAL A 478 -18.06 12.60 -33.39
CA VAL A 478 -17.43 11.69 -32.42
C VAL A 478 -17.04 12.56 -31.22
N ARG A 479 -17.69 12.35 -30.07
CA ARG A 479 -17.24 12.90 -28.79
C ARG A 479 -16.11 12.02 -28.28
N GLN A 480 -14.87 12.47 -28.40
CA GLN A 480 -13.74 11.83 -27.74
C GLN A 480 -13.47 12.59 -26.45
N SER A 481 -13.66 11.95 -25.30
CA SER A 481 -13.25 12.50 -24.01
C SER A 481 -11.77 12.21 -23.79
N ILE A 482 -11.01 13.23 -23.37
CA ILE A 482 -9.61 13.08 -22.95
C ILE A 482 -9.49 13.49 -21.49
N ASN A 483 -8.58 12.85 -20.74
CA ASN A 483 -8.26 13.29 -19.39
C ASN A 483 -7.32 14.51 -19.44
N ILE A 484 -7.57 15.49 -18.57
CA ILE A 484 -6.63 16.58 -18.30
C ILE A 484 -6.16 16.43 -16.86
N TYR A 485 -4.86 16.30 -16.67
CA TYR A 485 -4.25 16.20 -15.35
C TYR A 485 -3.85 17.58 -14.85
N GLN A 486 -4.03 17.81 -13.56
CA GLN A 486 -3.54 19.05 -12.94
C GLN A 486 -2.02 19.16 -13.13
N SER A 487 -1.57 20.30 -13.66
CA SER A 487 -0.14 20.50 -13.99
C SER A 487 0.77 20.56 -12.77
N ARG A 488 0.23 20.96 -11.61
CA ARG A 488 0.94 21.00 -10.33
C ARG A 488 0.31 19.98 -9.38
N PRO A 489 1.09 19.03 -8.83
CA PRO A 489 0.56 18.11 -7.83
C PRO A 489 0.19 18.86 -6.55
N PHE A 490 -0.62 18.22 -5.72
CA PHE A 490 -0.86 18.64 -4.35
C PHE A 490 0.47 18.65 -3.57
N MET A 491 0.86 19.81 -3.04
CA MET A 491 2.19 20.04 -2.45
C MET A 491 2.22 19.94 -0.91
N GLU A 492 1.09 19.69 -0.26
CA GLU A 492 1.00 19.58 1.19
C GLU A 492 1.28 18.14 1.64
N ASP A 493 2.02 17.98 2.74
CA ASP A 493 2.26 16.67 3.33
C ASP A 493 0.96 16.02 3.78
N ILE A 494 0.92 14.70 3.72
CA ILE A 494 -0.19 13.91 4.24
C ILE A 494 0.20 13.47 5.65
N VAL A 495 -0.61 13.82 6.64
CA VAL A 495 -0.35 13.45 8.05
C VAL A 495 -1.63 12.91 8.69
N VAL A 496 -1.55 11.69 9.21
CA VAL A 496 -2.64 11.04 9.95
C VAL A 496 -2.14 10.64 11.34
N ARG A 497 -2.81 11.11 12.39
CA ARG A 497 -2.56 10.78 13.79
C ARG A 497 -3.54 9.72 14.28
N TYR A 498 -3.03 8.63 14.83
CA TYR A 498 -3.80 7.56 15.43
C TYR A 498 -3.65 7.60 16.95
N LYS A 499 -4.78 7.66 17.65
CA LYS A 499 -4.86 7.58 19.11
C LYS A 499 -5.63 6.34 19.52
N PHE A 500 -5.13 5.65 20.55
CA PHE A 500 -5.70 4.39 21.02
C PHE A 500 -6.50 4.62 22.30
N LEU A 501 -7.68 4.01 22.36
CA LEU A 501 -8.67 4.15 23.43
C LEU A 501 -9.06 2.77 23.94
N GLN A 502 -9.50 2.71 25.20
CA GLN A 502 -9.73 1.45 25.90
C GLN A 502 -10.94 1.53 26.82
N ASN A 503 -11.51 0.37 27.13
CA ASN A 503 -12.58 0.20 28.11
C ASN A 503 -13.75 1.17 27.86
N GLU A 504 -14.08 2.01 28.83
CA GLU A 504 -15.19 2.98 28.73
C GLU A 504 -14.94 4.05 27.66
N ASP A 505 -13.66 4.43 27.47
CA ASP A 505 -13.24 5.38 26.43
C ASP A 505 -13.15 4.72 25.04
N ALA A 506 -13.18 3.38 24.94
CA ALA A 506 -13.30 2.66 23.67
C ALA A 506 -14.72 2.72 23.12
N SER A 507 -15.23 3.94 22.92
CA SER A 507 -16.57 4.24 22.44
C SER A 507 -16.54 5.44 21.48
N TYR A 508 -17.58 5.62 20.68
CA TYR A 508 -17.69 6.78 19.77
C TYR A 508 -17.66 8.11 20.54
N SER A 509 -18.18 8.13 21.78
CA SER A 509 -18.11 9.31 22.64
C SER A 509 -16.70 9.54 23.17
N GLY A 510 -15.95 8.48 23.48
CA GLY A 510 -14.50 8.56 23.75
C GLY A 510 -13.71 9.08 22.55
N MET A 511 -13.99 8.59 21.33
CA MET A 511 -13.38 9.09 20.09
C MET A 511 -13.68 10.59 19.86
N ALA A 512 -14.94 11.01 20.07
CA ALA A 512 -15.32 12.41 19.96
C ALA A 512 -14.60 13.29 20.98
N ARG A 513 -14.47 12.83 22.24
CA ARG A 513 -13.75 13.53 23.30
C ARG A 513 -12.25 13.64 22.99
N ALA A 514 -11.65 12.55 22.51
CA ALA A 514 -10.26 12.54 22.07
C ALA A 514 -10.00 13.56 20.94
N TYR A 515 -10.90 13.67 19.96
CA TYR A 515 -10.80 14.67 18.91
C TYR A 515 -11.04 16.10 19.43
N GLN A 516 -11.98 16.30 20.34
CA GLN A 516 -12.20 17.59 21.01
C GLN A 516 -10.95 18.03 21.78
N ASP A 517 -10.34 17.14 22.56
CA ASP A 517 -9.13 17.41 23.33
C ASP A 517 -7.94 17.74 22.41
N TYR A 518 -7.83 17.06 21.27
CA TYR A 518 -6.87 17.41 20.23
C TYR A 518 -7.10 18.83 19.68
N LEU A 519 -8.34 19.22 19.38
CA LEU A 519 -8.63 20.58 18.91
C LEU A 519 -8.33 21.65 19.95
N VAL A 520 -8.59 21.35 21.24
CA VAL A 520 -8.27 22.24 22.35
C VAL A 520 -6.75 22.36 22.55
N SER A 521 -6.01 21.26 22.51
CA SER A 521 -4.55 21.28 22.69
C SER A 521 -3.83 22.02 21.56
N ARG A 522 -4.41 22.03 20.36
CA ARG A 522 -3.94 22.80 19.20
C ARG A 522 -4.43 24.25 19.17
N GLY A 523 -5.21 24.68 20.17
CA GLY A 523 -5.77 26.04 20.25
C GLY A 523 -6.83 26.36 19.20
N VAL A 524 -7.38 25.35 18.52
CA VAL A 524 -8.46 25.52 17.53
C VAL A 524 -9.80 25.77 18.23
N LEU A 525 -10.03 25.09 19.35
CA LEU A 525 -11.21 25.28 20.20
C LEU A 525 -10.80 25.74 21.59
N SER A 526 -11.67 26.52 22.23
CA SER A 526 -11.57 26.86 23.64
C SER A 526 -12.67 26.14 24.40
N ARG A 527 -12.35 25.57 25.56
CA ARG A 527 -13.37 24.99 26.44
C ARG A 527 -14.24 26.12 26.98
N LEU A 528 -15.55 26.03 26.76
CA LEU A 528 -16.51 26.96 27.32
C LEU A 528 -16.61 26.73 28.82
N SER A 529 -16.62 27.80 29.62
CA SER A 529 -17.03 27.75 31.02
C SER A 529 -18.52 27.41 31.05
N GLY A 530 -18.90 26.37 31.79
CA GLY A 530 -20.33 26.07 32.00
C GLY A 530 -21.01 27.30 32.61
N GLY A 531 -21.93 27.90 31.86
CA GLY A 531 -22.84 28.93 32.34
C GLY A 531 -24.24 28.34 32.50
N ASP A 532 -24.98 28.83 33.48
CA ASP A 532 -26.36 28.40 33.75
C ASP A 532 -27.37 28.92 32.70
N ASP A 533 -26.96 29.85 31.84
CA ASP A 533 -27.79 30.46 30.79
C ASP A 533 -27.54 29.78 29.43
N LEU A 534 -28.24 28.67 29.21
CA LEU A 534 -28.32 28.03 27.89
C LEU A 534 -29.43 28.68 27.08
N THR A 535 -29.07 29.42 26.04
CA THR A 535 -30.04 30.03 25.12
C THR A 535 -30.89 28.95 24.42
N PHE A 536 -32.21 29.05 24.55
CA PHE A 536 -33.17 28.18 23.89
C PHE A 536 -33.40 28.64 22.45
N LEU A 537 -32.95 27.83 21.49
CA LEU A 537 -33.19 28.07 20.06
C LEU A 537 -34.59 27.59 19.67
N LEU A 538 -35.48 28.52 19.33
CA LEU A 538 -36.84 28.24 18.87
C LEU A 538 -36.97 28.61 17.40
N GLU A 539 -37.29 27.66 16.52
CA GLU A 539 -37.68 27.96 15.14
C GLU A 539 -39.20 27.81 14.96
N LEU A 540 -39.85 28.87 14.49
CA LEU A 540 -41.27 28.90 14.16
C LEU A 540 -41.45 29.13 12.67
N VAL A 541 -42.20 28.26 12.02
CA VAL A 541 -42.54 28.40 10.60
C VAL A 541 -43.79 29.28 10.47
N GLY A 542 -43.60 30.49 9.96
CA GLY A 542 -44.63 31.50 9.76
C GLY A 542 -45.53 31.19 8.58
N SER A 543 -44.95 30.82 7.43
CA SER A 543 -45.73 30.50 6.23
C SER A 543 -45.06 29.46 5.34
N ILE A 544 -45.83 28.82 4.45
CA ILE A 544 -45.32 27.93 3.41
C ILE A 544 -45.94 28.30 2.05
N ALA A 545 -45.15 28.17 0.99
CA ALA A 545 -45.68 28.24 -0.38
C ALA A 545 -46.35 26.91 -0.75
N VAL A 546 -47.65 26.95 -1.04
CA VAL A 546 -48.39 25.78 -1.53
C VAL A 546 -48.89 26.03 -2.95
N LYS A 547 -48.75 25.04 -3.83
CA LYS A 547 -49.38 25.07 -5.15
C LYS A 547 -50.84 24.71 -5.02
N GLN A 548 -51.73 25.66 -5.34
CA GLN A 548 -53.17 25.43 -5.35
C GLN A 548 -53.84 26.11 -6.55
N PRO A 549 -54.96 25.57 -7.05
CA PRO A 549 -55.68 26.16 -8.17
C PRO A 549 -56.31 27.49 -7.74
N VAL A 550 -55.89 28.58 -8.38
CA VAL A 550 -56.50 29.91 -8.24
C VAL A 550 -57.10 30.27 -9.59
N LEU A 551 -58.44 30.40 -9.66
CA LEU A 551 -59.18 30.62 -10.90
C LEU A 551 -58.85 29.59 -12.01
N GLY A 552 -58.62 28.33 -11.63
CA GLY A 552 -58.36 27.22 -12.56
C GLY A 552 -56.91 27.06 -13.01
N ALA A 553 -55.99 27.97 -12.63
CA ALA A 553 -54.56 27.83 -12.91
C ALA A 553 -53.78 27.50 -11.62
N PRO A 554 -52.81 26.56 -11.65
CA PRO A 554 -51.96 26.30 -10.51
C PRO A 554 -51.08 27.53 -10.23
N ARG A 555 -51.22 28.11 -9.05
CA ARG A 555 -50.40 29.23 -8.56
C ARG A 555 -49.76 28.85 -7.23
N GLU A 556 -48.55 29.35 -7.00
CA GLU A 556 -47.96 29.34 -5.66
C GLU A 556 -48.65 30.39 -4.81
N VAL A 557 -49.23 29.96 -3.70
CA VAL A 557 -49.91 30.82 -2.73
C VAL A 557 -49.27 30.62 -1.37
N VAL A 558 -48.97 31.72 -0.70
CA VAL A 558 -48.46 31.71 0.66
C VAL A 558 -49.59 31.33 1.61
N ARG A 559 -49.44 30.22 2.32
CA ARG A 559 -50.36 29.77 3.36
C ARG A 559 -49.73 30.07 4.73
N PRO A 560 -50.35 30.92 5.57
CA PRO A 560 -49.86 31.17 6.91
C PRO A 560 -50.02 29.90 7.75
N LEU A 561 -49.01 29.59 8.56
CA LEU A 561 -49.00 28.51 9.55
C LEU A 561 -48.99 29.09 10.97
N THR A 562 -48.03 29.96 11.26
CA THR A 562 -47.91 30.67 12.54
C THR A 562 -48.01 32.16 12.27
N THR A 563 -48.98 32.85 12.84
CA THR A 563 -49.06 34.32 12.73
C THR A 563 -48.08 34.99 13.70
N PHE A 564 -47.79 36.27 13.50
CA PHE A 564 -46.97 37.04 14.44
C PHE A 564 -47.55 37.07 15.86
N ASP A 565 -48.88 37.12 15.99
CA ASP A 565 -49.53 37.11 17.31
C ASP A 565 -49.41 35.75 17.99
N GLN A 566 -49.53 34.66 17.22
CA GLN A 566 -49.29 33.31 17.75
C GLN A 566 -47.83 33.09 18.13
N ALA A 567 -46.88 33.61 17.33
CA ALA A 567 -45.46 33.55 17.65
C ALA A 567 -45.15 34.30 18.96
N ARG A 568 -45.73 35.48 19.15
CA ARG A 568 -45.63 36.24 20.41
C ARG A 568 -46.19 35.44 21.58
N GLU A 569 -47.40 34.88 21.42
CA GLU A 569 -48.03 34.06 22.47
C GLU A 569 -47.18 32.85 22.85
N ILE A 570 -46.52 32.20 21.89
CA ILE A 570 -45.61 31.07 22.14
C ILE A 570 -44.40 31.52 22.96
N VAL A 571 -43.75 32.63 22.58
CA VAL A 571 -42.60 33.17 23.32
C VAL A 571 -43.00 33.60 24.73
N ASP A 572 -44.13 34.30 24.88
CA ASP A 572 -44.64 34.74 26.19
C ASP A 572 -44.91 33.55 27.11
N ARG A 573 -45.40 32.42 26.57
CA ARG A 573 -45.58 31.17 27.34
C ARG A 573 -44.26 30.56 27.79
N PHE A 574 -43.22 30.60 26.97
CA PHE A 574 -41.88 30.14 27.35
C PHE A 574 -41.29 30.99 28.48
N ALA A 575 -41.41 32.32 28.37
CA ALA A 575 -41.01 33.22 29.44
C ALA A 575 -41.79 32.96 30.74
N ALA A 576 -43.11 32.72 30.64
CA ALA A 576 -43.95 32.45 31.81
C ALA A 576 -43.58 31.16 32.59
N VAL A 577 -42.93 30.19 31.94
CA VAL A 577 -42.45 28.94 32.58
C VAL A 577 -40.98 29.00 32.97
N GLY A 578 -40.34 30.18 32.89
CA GLY A 578 -38.96 30.40 33.30
C GLY A 578 -37.90 30.11 32.23
N VAL A 579 -38.27 30.10 30.95
CA VAL A 579 -37.31 30.08 29.83
C VAL A 579 -37.09 31.52 29.39
N ASP A 580 -36.14 32.19 30.04
CA ASP A 580 -35.92 33.63 29.88
C ASP A 580 -35.08 34.00 28.65
N GLU A 581 -34.27 33.05 28.15
CA GLU A 581 -33.30 33.31 27.08
C GLU A 581 -33.67 32.56 25.78
N VAL A 582 -34.66 33.09 25.03
CA VAL A 582 -35.13 32.50 23.77
C VAL A 582 -34.53 33.21 22.55
N ALA A 583 -33.76 32.48 21.75
CA ALA A 583 -33.34 32.90 20.42
C ALA A 583 -34.36 32.40 19.38
N LEU A 584 -35.30 33.26 19.01
CA LEU A 584 -36.35 32.95 18.04
C LEU A 584 -35.86 33.14 16.59
N ARG A 585 -35.96 32.09 15.78
CA ARG A 585 -35.94 32.15 14.32
C ARG A 585 -37.36 32.02 13.78
N PHE A 586 -37.89 33.06 13.16
CA PHE A 586 -39.20 33.02 12.49
C PHE A 586 -38.99 32.92 10.98
N SER A 587 -39.35 31.79 10.36
CA SER A 587 -39.02 31.47 8.96
C SER A 587 -40.28 31.25 8.11
N GLY A 588 -40.22 31.57 6.80
CA GLY A 588 -41.30 31.31 5.84
C GLY A 588 -41.99 32.55 5.31
#